data_AF-A0A838HTH5-F1
#
_entry.id   AF-A0A838HTH5-F1
#
_cell.length_a   1.000
_cell.length_b   1.000
_cell.length_c   1.000
_cell.angle_alpha   90.00
_cell.angle_beta   90.00
_cell.angle_gamma   90.00
#
_symmetry.space_group_name_H-M   'P 1'
#
loop_
_entity.id
_entity.type
_entity.pdbx_description
1 polymer ?
#
loop_
_entity_poly.entity_id
_entity_poly.type
_entity_poly.pdbx_seq_one_letter_code
_entity_poly.pdbx_strand_id
1 'polypeptide(L)'
;MLLDADAQPRTDARFRALERLVGRAVEVLDERVRNAGRLVVARDAGLLARYGRLDLVERWRDDLTRATSSRDEPLAGLLLLVPSTDREERPALDGTPIPVVTAGQWTRVPTSWLDRSAA
;
A
#
# COMPACT_ATOMS: atom_id res chain seq x y z
N MET A 1 13.53 4.62 -20.51
CA MET A 1 13.06 6.01 -20.27
C MET A 1 12.50 6.23 -18.86
N LEU A 2 11.58 5.39 -18.35
CA LEU A 2 11.18 5.43 -16.92
C LEU A 2 12.08 4.53 -16.05
N LEU A 3 12.29 3.29 -16.49
CA LEU A 3 13.16 2.30 -15.82
C LEU A 3 14.60 2.83 -15.68
N ASP A 4 15.12 3.48 -16.73
CA ASP A 4 16.45 4.09 -16.69
C ASP A 4 16.54 5.20 -15.64
N ALA A 5 15.47 5.97 -15.44
CA ALA A 5 15.42 7.02 -14.42
C ALA A 5 15.31 6.41 -13.01
N ASP A 6 14.55 5.32 -12.86
CA ASP A 6 14.44 4.59 -11.60
C ASP A 6 15.77 3.94 -11.17
N ALA A 7 16.55 3.47 -12.14
CA ALA A 7 17.86 2.87 -11.91
C ALA A 7 18.94 3.88 -11.51
N GLN A 8 18.69 5.19 -11.62
CA GLN A 8 19.67 6.21 -11.24
C GLN A 8 19.76 6.40 -9.71
N PRO A 9 20.90 6.88 -9.18
CA PRO A 9 21.02 7.31 -7.79
C PRO A 9 19.98 8.38 -7.44
N ARG A 10 19.55 8.43 -6.17
CA ARG A 10 18.53 9.41 -5.71
C ARG A 10 18.97 10.87 -5.87
N THR A 11 20.26 11.13 -5.99
CA THR A 11 20.83 12.46 -6.24
C THR A 11 20.73 12.91 -7.70
N ASP A 12 20.47 11.99 -8.63
CA ASP A 12 20.40 12.25 -10.07
C ASP A 12 19.16 13.08 -10.44
N ALA A 13 19.31 13.97 -11.43
CA ALA A 13 18.23 14.85 -11.87
C ALA A 13 17.04 14.08 -12.48
N ARG A 14 17.29 12.95 -13.16
CA ARG A 14 16.25 12.08 -13.74
C ARG A 14 15.48 11.37 -12.63
N PHE A 15 16.16 10.87 -11.60
CA PHE A 15 15.49 10.27 -10.45
C PHE A 15 14.64 11.31 -9.70
N ARG A 16 15.17 12.53 -9.47
CA ARG A 16 14.38 13.62 -8.87
C ARG A 16 13.17 14.04 -9.72
N ALA A 17 13.29 13.99 -11.04
CA ALA A 17 12.15 14.22 -11.93
C ALA A 17 11.10 13.11 -11.79
N LEU A 18 11.53 11.86 -11.67
CA LEU A 18 10.67 10.72 -11.38
C LEU A 18 9.98 10.86 -10.01
N GLU A 19 10.69 11.26 -8.96
CA GLU A 19 10.08 11.48 -7.63
C GLU A 19 8.98 12.55 -7.66
N ARG A 20 9.14 13.62 -8.46
CA ARG A 20 8.07 14.62 -8.66
C ARG A 20 6.87 14.04 -9.40
N LEU A 21 7.10 13.14 -10.37
CA LEU A 21 6.01 12.42 -11.04
C LEU A 21 5.27 11.50 -10.08
N VAL A 22 6.00 10.69 -9.30
CA VAL A 22 5.44 9.85 -8.23
C VAL A 22 4.66 10.71 -7.24
N GLY A 23 5.17 11.89 -6.91
CA GLY A 23 4.50 12.95 -6.17
C GLY A 23 3.05 13.15 -6.58
N ARG A 24 2.86 13.47 -7.85
CA ARG A 24 1.53 13.71 -8.44
C ARG A 24 0.69 12.45 -8.56
N ALA A 25 1.32 11.32 -8.90
CA ALA A 25 0.62 10.04 -9.03
C ALA A 25 0.04 9.56 -7.68
N VAL A 26 0.73 9.86 -6.58
CA VAL A 26 0.28 9.55 -5.22
C VAL A 26 -0.99 10.33 -4.86
N GLU A 27 -1.09 11.61 -5.21
CA GLU A 27 -2.31 12.39 -4.97
C GLU A 27 -3.51 11.79 -5.72
N VAL A 28 -3.32 11.44 -7.00
CA VAL A 28 -4.35 10.80 -7.82
C VAL A 28 -4.74 9.42 -7.27
N LEU A 29 -3.75 8.66 -6.77
CA LEU A 29 -4.00 7.37 -6.14
C LEU A 29 -4.82 7.53 -4.85
N ASP A 30 -4.47 8.49 -4.00
CA ASP A 30 -5.17 8.79 -2.75
C ASP A 30 -6.64 9.14 -3.01
N GLU A 31 -6.89 10.06 -3.94
CA GLU A 31 -8.24 10.44 -4.34
C GLU A 31 -9.04 9.25 -4.87
N ARG A 32 -8.43 8.43 -5.73
CA ARG A 32 -9.09 7.25 -6.31
C ARG A 32 -9.44 6.19 -5.27
N VAL A 33 -8.57 5.99 -4.28
CA VAL A 33 -8.83 5.04 -3.18
C VAL A 33 -9.95 5.55 -2.30
N ARG A 34 -9.89 6.80 -1.86
CA ARG A 34 -10.93 7.44 -1.01
C ARG A 34 -12.30 7.42 -1.69
N ASN A 35 -12.34 7.74 -2.98
CA ASN A 35 -13.59 7.83 -3.75
C ASN A 35 -14.02 6.50 -4.39
N ALA A 36 -13.43 5.36 -4.00
CA ALA A 36 -13.76 4.08 -4.61
C ALA A 36 -15.22 3.63 -4.35
N GLY A 37 -15.85 4.13 -3.28
CA GLY A 37 -17.20 3.77 -2.86
C GLY A 37 -17.39 2.29 -2.49
N ARG A 38 -16.29 1.52 -2.39
CA ARG A 38 -16.27 0.08 -2.15
C ARG A 38 -14.94 -0.35 -1.57
N LEU A 39 -14.89 -1.61 -1.12
CA LEU A 39 -13.66 -2.25 -0.68
C LEU A 39 -12.57 -2.16 -1.77
N VAL A 40 -11.44 -1.56 -1.44
CA VAL A 40 -10.27 -1.50 -2.30
C VAL A 40 -9.37 -2.70 -1.99
N VAL A 41 -8.99 -3.45 -3.02
CA VAL A 41 -7.98 -4.51 -2.90
C VAL A 41 -6.73 -4.04 -3.63
N ALA A 42 -5.69 -3.71 -2.86
CA ALA A 42 -4.39 -3.33 -3.37
C ALA A 42 -3.50 -4.56 -3.47
N ARG A 43 -2.96 -4.79 -4.66
CA ARG A 43 -1.97 -5.82 -4.98
C ARG A 43 -0.73 -5.16 -5.53
N ASP A 44 0.41 -5.85 -5.44
CA ASP A 44 1.67 -5.41 -6.04
C ASP A 44 2.14 -4.01 -5.55
N ALA A 45 1.92 -3.71 -4.26
CA ALA A 45 2.14 -2.39 -3.67
C ALA A 45 3.62 -2.05 -3.35
N GLY A 46 4.57 -2.83 -3.86
CA GLY A 46 6.02 -2.62 -3.63
C GLY A 46 6.52 -1.24 -4.08
N LEU A 47 5.87 -0.65 -5.09
CA LEU A 47 6.18 0.71 -5.53
C LEU A 47 5.98 1.77 -4.42
N LEU A 48 5.04 1.56 -3.50
CA LEU A 48 4.89 2.45 -2.35
C LEU A 48 6.12 2.38 -1.45
N ALA A 49 6.66 1.18 -1.18
CA ALA A 49 7.89 1.02 -0.42
C ALA A 49 9.11 1.62 -1.16
N ARG A 50 9.26 1.31 -2.46
CA ARG A 50 10.35 1.77 -3.32
C ARG A 50 10.52 3.29 -3.33
N TYR A 51 9.41 4.02 -3.29
CA TYR A 51 9.40 5.49 -3.29
C TYR A 51 9.15 6.12 -1.92
N GLY A 52 9.15 5.34 -0.83
CA GLY A 52 8.97 5.85 0.53
C GLY A 52 7.58 6.44 0.77
N ARG A 53 6.54 5.81 0.21
CA ARG A 53 5.14 6.25 0.22
C ARG A 53 4.21 5.35 1.04
N LEU A 54 4.73 4.63 2.03
CA LEU A 54 3.91 3.85 2.96
C LEU A 54 3.11 4.72 3.95
N ASP A 55 3.44 6.01 4.03
CA ASP A 55 2.65 7.02 4.75
C ASP A 55 1.21 7.13 4.21
N LEU A 56 0.97 6.82 2.93
CA LEU A 56 -0.39 6.69 2.38
C LEU A 56 -1.19 5.58 3.07
N VAL A 57 -0.56 4.41 3.27
CA VAL A 57 -1.21 3.24 3.88
C VAL A 57 -1.55 3.54 5.33
N GLU A 58 -0.66 4.23 6.03
CA GLU A 58 -0.91 4.75 7.38
C GLU A 58 -2.12 5.70 7.42
N ARG A 59 -2.18 6.68 6.51
CA ARG A 59 -3.34 7.60 6.44
C ARG A 59 -4.65 6.88 6.19
N TRP A 60 -4.69 5.95 5.22
CA TRP A 60 -5.90 5.18 4.93
C TRP A 60 -6.33 4.32 6.11
N ARG A 61 -5.38 3.68 6.80
CA ARG A 61 -5.64 2.92 8.02
C ARG A 61 -6.27 3.80 9.10
N ASP A 62 -5.70 4.98 9.33
CA ASP A 62 -6.18 5.89 10.37
C ASP A 62 -7.58 6.41 10.04
N ASP A 63 -7.84 6.75 8.78
CA ASP A 63 -9.16 7.16 8.30
C ASP A 63 -10.20 6.05 8.46
N LEU A 64 -9.83 4.78 8.21
CA LEU A 64 -10.67 3.60 8.44
C LEU A 64 -10.95 3.31 9.92
N THR A 65 -10.04 3.71 10.81
CA THR A 65 -10.12 3.41 12.26
C THR A 65 -10.82 4.53 13.05
N ARG A 66 -10.92 5.74 12.49
CA ARG A 66 -11.53 6.89 13.15
C ARG A 66 -13.06 6.74 13.18
N ALA A 67 -13.58 6.26 14.30
CA ALA A 67 -15.00 6.36 14.60
C ALA A 67 -15.41 7.85 14.70
N THR A 68 -16.47 8.27 14.00
CA THR A 68 -17.02 9.65 13.92
C THR A 68 -16.20 10.60 13.01
N SER A 69 -16.73 11.49 12.18
CA SER A 69 -18.08 11.79 11.65
C SER A 69 -17.92 13.08 10.82
N SER A 70 -18.24 13.04 9.53
CA SER A 70 -18.89 14.10 8.72
C SER A 70 -18.32 14.27 7.31
N ARG A 71 -19.21 13.93 6.37
CA ARG A 71 -19.42 14.42 5.00
C ARG A 71 -18.38 14.01 3.96
N ASP A 72 -18.88 13.33 2.94
CA ASP A 72 -18.21 12.72 1.79
C ASP A 72 -17.69 11.31 2.11
N GLU A 73 -18.24 10.32 1.42
CA GLU A 73 -18.23 8.90 1.81
C GLU A 73 -16.83 8.40 2.21
N PRO A 74 -16.65 7.89 3.44
CA PRO A 74 -15.35 7.38 3.87
C PRO A 74 -14.96 6.16 3.03
N LEU A 75 -13.65 5.99 2.83
CA LEU A 75 -13.05 4.77 2.28
C LEU A 75 -13.74 3.55 2.91
N ALA A 76 -14.45 2.76 2.09
CA ALA A 76 -15.28 1.67 2.60
C ALA A 76 -14.47 0.49 3.17
N GLY A 77 -13.19 0.40 2.82
CA GLY A 77 -12.27 -0.61 3.30
C GLY A 77 -11.03 -0.71 2.41
N LEU A 78 -9.94 -1.23 2.97
CA LEU A 78 -8.71 -1.52 2.25
C LEU A 78 -8.20 -2.91 2.64
N LEU A 79 -7.97 -3.77 1.65
CA LEU A 79 -7.19 -4.99 1.78
C LEU A 79 -5.88 -4.81 1.01
N LEU A 80 -4.76 -4.92 1.72
CA LEU A 80 -3.44 -4.90 1.13
C LEU A 80 -2.90 -6.33 1.06
N LEU A 81 -2.78 -6.86 -0.15
CA LEU A 81 -2.23 -8.18 -0.40
C LEU A 81 -0.71 -8.08 -0.51
N VAL A 82 -0.04 -8.77 0.40
CA VAL A 82 1.41 -8.70 0.57
C VAL A 82 1.97 -10.11 0.41
N PRO A 83 2.93 -10.32 -0.50
CA PRO A 83 3.69 -11.56 -0.55
C PRO A 83 4.42 -11.75 0.78
N SER A 84 4.20 -12.88 1.45
CA SER A 84 4.88 -13.19 2.72
C SER A 84 5.39 -14.62 2.72
N THR A 85 6.54 -14.83 3.35
CA THR A 85 7.11 -16.17 3.62
C THR A 85 6.78 -16.60 5.06
N ASP A 86 6.82 -17.90 5.37
CA ASP A 86 6.41 -18.46 6.69
C ASP A 86 7.24 -17.97 7.89
N ARG A 87 8.20 -17.07 7.69
CA ARG A 87 9.19 -16.65 8.70
C ARG A 87 9.01 -15.23 9.21
N GLU A 88 8.09 -14.45 8.66
CA GLU A 88 7.94 -13.04 9.02
C GLU A 88 6.99 -12.85 10.21
N GLU A 89 7.46 -12.18 11.26
CA GLU A 89 6.68 -11.85 12.45
C GLU A 89 5.68 -10.70 12.22
N ARG A 90 5.91 -9.85 11.20
CA ARG A 90 5.07 -8.72 10.80
C ARG A 90 5.08 -8.55 9.27
N PRO A 91 3.99 -8.06 8.66
CA PRO A 91 3.94 -7.87 7.21
C PRO A 91 4.85 -6.72 6.77
N ALA A 92 5.58 -6.93 5.68
CA ALA A 92 6.47 -5.96 5.07
C ALA A 92 6.30 -5.91 3.55
N LEU A 93 6.48 -4.73 2.95
CA LEU A 93 6.58 -4.54 1.51
C LEU A 93 8.04 -4.25 1.15
N ASP A 94 8.66 -5.11 0.36
CA ASP A 94 10.07 -4.99 -0.06
C ASP A 94 11.03 -4.73 1.12
N GLY A 95 10.81 -5.46 2.23
CA GLY A 95 11.59 -5.31 3.47
C GLY A 95 11.23 -4.08 4.32
N THR A 96 10.32 -3.23 3.87
CA THR A 96 9.83 -2.08 4.63
C THR A 96 8.58 -2.48 5.42
N PRO A 97 8.59 -2.38 6.77
CA PRO A 97 7.44 -2.75 7.58
C PRO A 97 6.19 -1.95 7.22
N ILE A 98 5.05 -2.62 7.12
CA ILE A 98 3.77 -1.96 6.90
C ILE A 98 3.29 -1.37 8.23
N PRO A 99 2.77 -0.12 8.24
CA PRO A 99 2.32 0.54 9.47
C PRO A 99 1.03 -0.11 9.98
N VAL A 100 1.15 -1.21 10.73
CA VAL A 100 0.05 -1.86 11.47
C VAL A 100 0.18 -1.55 12.97
N VAL A 101 -0.94 -1.22 13.61
CA VAL A 101 -1.04 -0.84 15.03
C VAL A 101 -1.31 -2.07 15.91
N THR A 102 -2.19 -2.96 15.46
CA THR A 102 -2.62 -4.13 16.23
C THR A 102 -2.52 -5.40 15.39
N ALA A 103 -2.41 -6.55 16.06
CA ALA A 103 -2.42 -7.86 15.39
C ALA A 103 -3.75 -8.14 14.66
N GLY A 104 -4.84 -7.44 15.01
CA GLY A 104 -6.12 -7.57 14.32
C GLY A 104 -6.20 -6.89 12.96
N GLN A 105 -5.19 -6.10 12.56
CA GLN A 105 -5.17 -5.37 11.29
C GLN A 105 -4.53 -6.15 10.15
N TRP A 106 -4.00 -7.34 10.42
CA TRP A 106 -3.43 -8.20 9.40
C TRP A 106 -3.62 -9.66 9.77
N THR A 107 -3.61 -10.52 8.77
CA THR A 107 -3.63 -11.95 8.98
C THR A 107 -2.80 -12.63 7.91
N ARG A 108 -2.17 -13.75 8.28
CA ARG A 108 -1.50 -14.62 7.33
C ARG A 108 -2.55 -15.48 6.64
N VAL A 109 -2.52 -15.52 5.31
CA VAL A 109 -3.29 -16.50 4.54
C VAL A 109 -2.45 -17.78 4.44
N PRO A 110 -2.83 -18.89 5.11
CA PRO A 110 -2.08 -20.14 5.04
C PRO A 110 -2.17 -20.76 3.63
N THR A 111 -1.09 -21.36 3.15
CA THR A 111 -1.05 -22.04 1.85
C THR A 111 -2.13 -23.12 1.73
N SER A 112 -2.45 -23.81 2.83
CA SER A 112 -3.49 -24.83 2.88
C SER A 112 -4.91 -24.32 2.56
N TRP A 113 -5.16 -23.01 2.69
CA TRP A 113 -6.43 -22.41 2.27
C TRP A 113 -6.50 -22.23 0.74
N LEU A 114 -5.36 -22.01 0.10
CA LEU A 114 -5.25 -21.88 -1.36
C LEU A 114 -5.45 -23.24 -2.03
N ASP A 115 -4.84 -24.30 -1.47
CA ASP A 115 -4.96 -25.65 -2.01
C ASP A 115 -6.41 -26.16 -2.05
N ARG A 116 -7.25 -25.73 -1.08
CA ARG A 116 -8.67 -26.10 -1.00
C ARG A 116 -9.57 -25.33 -1.98
N SER A 117 -9.17 -24.12 -2.39
CA SER A 117 -9.97 -23.26 -3.26
C SER A 117 -9.69 -23.46 -4.76
N ALA A 118 -8.70 -24.27 -5.11
CA ALA A 118 -8.36 -24.66 -6.48
C ALA A 118 -8.96 -26.03 -6.91
N ALA A 119 -9.75 -26.68 -6.04
CA ALA A 119 -10.44 -27.94 -6.28
C ALA A 119 -11.95 -27.73 -6.41
#